data_AF-A0A7S0LNK4-F1
#
_entry.id   AF-A0A7S0LNK4-F1
#
_cell.length_a   1.000
_cell.length_b   1.000
_cell.length_c   1.000
_cell.angle_alpha   90.00
_cell.angle_beta   90.00
_cell.angle_gamma   90.00
#
_symmetry.space_group_name_H-M   'P 1'
#
loop_
_entity.id
_entity.type
_entity.pdbx_description
1 polymer ?
#
loop_
_entity_poly.entity_id
_entity_poly.type
_entity_poly.pdbx_seq_one_letter_code
_entity_poly.pdbx_strand_id
1 'polypeptide(L)'
;PHFEPVQLALTALLSTHVARKFKNAHPGPLLSVLASTSETPYIIWRPGCRAELLSFVETMRARDAASPASAPLDEARGFSAAATAEELVVGEIYVGVYAADP
;
A
#
# COMPACT_ATOMS: atom_id res chain seq x y z
N PRO A 1 -9.01 12.06 -17.63
CA PRO A 1 -9.90 11.94 -16.45
C PRO A 1 -9.20 11.18 -15.31
N HIS A 2 -8.79 11.90 -14.27
CA HIS A 2 -8.21 11.28 -13.07
C HIS A 2 -9.35 10.74 -12.20
N PHE A 3 -9.48 9.42 -12.07
CA PHE A 3 -10.44 8.81 -11.14
C PHE A 3 -9.89 8.94 -9.71
N GLU A 4 -10.23 10.05 -9.06
CA GLU A 4 -9.84 10.36 -7.68
C GLU A 4 -10.12 9.22 -6.69
N PRO A 5 -11.29 8.55 -6.69
CA PRO A 5 -11.55 7.44 -5.76
C PRO A 5 -10.57 6.28 -5.90
N VAL A 6 -10.13 5.98 -7.13
CA VAL A 6 -9.17 4.92 -7.42
C VAL A 6 -7.77 5.32 -6.95
N GLN A 7 -7.39 6.59 -7.09
CA GLN A 7 -6.10 7.07 -6.60
C GLN A 7 -6.02 7.02 -5.07
N LEU A 8 -7.11 7.39 -4.39
CA LEU A 8 -7.19 7.31 -2.93
C LEU A 8 -7.11 5.86 -2.45
N ALA A 9 -7.85 4.95 -3.10
CA ALA A 9 -7.78 3.52 -2.78
C ALA A 9 -6.36 2.94 -3.00
N LEU A 10 -5.73 3.21 -4.15
CA LEU A 10 -4.37 2.73 -4.42
C LEU A 10 -3.34 3.30 -3.44
N THR A 11 -3.52 4.55 -3.02
CA THR A 11 -2.65 5.21 -2.04
C THR A 11 -2.77 4.55 -0.67
N ALA A 12 -3.99 4.21 -0.23
CA ALA A 12 -4.21 3.47 1.01
C ALA A 12 -3.59 2.07 0.96
N LEU A 13 -3.76 1.35 -0.16
CA LEU A 13 -3.27 -0.02 -0.31
C LEU A 13 -1.74 -0.15 -0.39
N LEU A 14 -1.06 0.80 -1.05
CA LEU A 14 0.34 0.62 -1.46
C LEU A 14 1.30 1.72 -1.00
N SER A 15 0.80 2.76 -0.32
CA SER A 15 1.45 4.08 -0.12
C SER A 15 1.46 4.97 -1.35
N THR A 16 1.52 6.29 -1.12
CA THR A 16 1.51 7.33 -2.15
C THR A 16 2.61 7.14 -3.20
N HIS A 17 3.83 6.79 -2.77
CA HIS A 17 4.99 6.65 -3.65
C HIS A 17 4.86 5.46 -4.60
N VAL A 18 4.36 4.33 -4.12
CA VAL A 18 4.14 3.13 -4.94
C VAL A 18 2.92 3.33 -5.85
N ALA A 19 1.83 3.92 -5.33
CA ALA A 19 0.65 4.24 -6.12
C ALA A 19 0.96 5.16 -7.31
N ARG A 20 1.84 6.16 -7.13
CA ARG A 20 2.31 7.04 -8.22
C ARG A 20 3.01 6.28 -9.35
N LYS A 21 3.68 5.15 -9.07
CA LYS A 21 4.37 4.34 -10.10
C LYS A 21 3.42 3.66 -11.07
N PHE A 22 2.12 3.52 -10.76
CA PHE A 22 1.11 3.01 -11.70
C PHE A 22 0.89 3.93 -12.91
N LYS A 23 1.30 5.19 -12.84
CA LYS A 23 1.23 6.13 -13.98
C LYS A 23 2.27 5.82 -15.06
N ASN A 24 3.25 4.96 -14.78
CA ASN A 24 4.30 4.61 -15.73
C ASN A 24 3.78 3.61 -16.76
N ALA A 25 4.06 3.85 -18.04
CA ALA A 25 3.67 2.97 -19.13
C ALA A 25 4.30 1.56 -19.04
N HIS A 26 5.43 1.44 -18.34
CA HIS A 26 6.12 0.17 -18.14
C HIS A 26 5.98 -0.32 -16.69
N PRO A 27 5.31 -1.45 -16.43
CA PRO A 27 5.04 -1.92 -15.06
C PRO A 27 6.22 -2.63 -14.40
N GLY A 28 7.25 -3.03 -15.15
CA GLY A 28 8.40 -3.81 -14.62
C GLY A 28 9.03 -3.26 -13.33
N PRO A 29 9.39 -1.96 -13.26
CA PRO A 29 9.91 -1.36 -12.03
C PRO A 29 8.94 -1.43 -10.84
N LEU A 30 7.64 -1.25 -11.08
CA LEU A 30 6.62 -1.38 -10.04
C LEU A 30 6.51 -2.83 -9.57
N LEU A 31 6.46 -3.79 -10.50
CA LEU A 31 6.42 -5.21 -10.16
C LEU A 31 7.66 -5.65 -9.37
N SER A 32 8.83 -5.11 -9.70
CA SER A 32 10.05 -5.37 -8.93
C SER A 32 9.95 -4.85 -7.50
N VAL A 33 9.42 -3.64 -7.28
CA VAL A 33 9.16 -3.11 -5.92
C VAL A 33 8.17 -3.99 -5.17
N LEU A 34 7.05 -4.38 -5.79
CA LEU A 34 6.03 -5.21 -5.14
C LEU A 34 6.52 -6.63 -4.83
N ALA A 35 7.44 -7.16 -5.64
CA ALA A 35 7.98 -8.50 -5.49
C ALA A 35 9.17 -8.60 -4.53
N SER A 36 9.82 -7.48 -4.20
CA SER A 36 11.01 -7.41 -3.34
C SER A 36 10.71 -6.79 -1.99
N THR A 37 11.67 -6.82 -1.08
CA THR A 37 11.66 -5.99 0.12
C THR A 37 12.27 -4.63 -0.24
N SER A 38 11.57 -3.53 0.02
CA SER A 38 12.06 -2.19 -0.19
C SER A 38 11.85 -1.35 1.06
N GLU A 39 12.96 -0.97 1.69
CA GLU A 39 12.96 -0.05 2.83
C GLU A 39 13.80 1.15 2.44
N THR A 40 13.10 2.23 2.11
CA THR A 40 13.67 3.53 1.79
C THR A 40 12.88 4.59 2.58
N PRO A 41 13.40 5.81 2.74
CA PRO A 41 12.65 6.87 3.40
C PRO A 41 11.28 7.14 2.77
N TYR A 42 11.01 6.71 1.55
CA TYR A 42 9.73 6.94 0.85
C TYR A 42 8.85 5.70 0.72
N ILE A 43 9.40 4.52 0.95
CA ILE A 43 8.74 3.23 0.72
C ILE A 43 9.16 2.29 1.84
N ILE A 44 8.21 1.89 2.67
CA ILE A 44 8.36 0.72 3.55
C ILE A 44 7.46 -0.37 2.99
N TRP A 45 8.08 -1.30 2.26
CA TRP A 45 7.44 -2.44 1.64
C TRP A 45 8.17 -3.71 2.06
N ARG A 46 7.67 -4.33 3.13
CA ARG A 46 8.19 -5.57 3.68
C ARG A 46 7.36 -6.77 3.22
N PRO A 47 7.89 -8.01 3.32
CA PRO A 47 7.10 -9.21 3.06
C PRO A 47 5.82 -9.28 3.90
N GLY A 48 5.84 -8.76 5.14
CA GLY A 48 4.66 -8.62 5.99
C GLY A 48 3.58 -7.74 5.38
N CYS A 49 3.93 -6.51 4.94
CA CYS A 49 2.99 -5.61 4.26
C CYS A 49 2.35 -6.26 3.02
N ARG A 50 3.15 -6.99 2.24
CA ARG A 50 2.67 -7.73 1.07
C ARG A 50 1.68 -8.83 1.45
N ALA A 51 1.97 -9.60 2.48
CA ALA A 51 1.10 -10.69 2.95
C ALA A 51 -0.24 -10.15 3.48
N GLU A 52 -0.20 -9.09 4.29
CA GLU A 52 -1.40 -8.41 4.80
C GLU A 52 -2.26 -7.86 3.66
N LEU A 53 -1.64 -7.16 2.70
CA LEU A 53 -2.37 -6.62 1.54
C LEU A 53 -3.01 -7.73 0.71
N LEU A 54 -2.29 -8.82 0.43
CA LEU A 54 -2.83 -9.94 -0.34
C LEU A 54 -4.02 -10.58 0.38
N SER A 55 -3.91 -10.82 1.68
CA SER A 55 -5.00 -11.38 2.49
C SER A 55 -6.24 -10.48 2.49
N PHE A 56 -6.04 -9.16 2.60
CA PHE A 56 -7.12 -8.19 2.54
C PHE A 56 -7.82 -8.17 1.17
N VAL A 57 -7.05 -8.13 0.07
CA VAL A 57 -7.60 -8.15 -1.30
C VAL A 57 -8.31 -9.46 -1.61
N GLU A 58 -7.78 -10.60 -1.14
CA GLU A 58 -8.45 -11.90 -1.28
C GLU A 58 -9.77 -11.94 -0.54
N THR A 59 -9.82 -11.41 0.69
CA THR A 59 -11.07 -11.29 1.47
C THR A 59 -12.09 -10.42 0.75
N MET A 60 -11.66 -9.26 0.24
CA MET A 60 -12.52 -8.34 -0.51
C MET A 60 -13.06 -9.00 -1.78
N ARG A 61 -12.21 -9.71 -2.52
CA ARG A 61 -12.60 -10.45 -3.74
C ARG A 61 -13.57 -11.59 -3.44
N ALA A 62 -13.33 -12.36 -2.38
CA ALA A 62 -14.22 -13.45 -1.98
C ALA A 62 -15.61 -12.92 -1.59
N ARG A 63 -15.66 -11.78 -0.88
CA ARG A 63 -16.92 -11.13 -0.52
C ARG A 63 -17.66 -10.62 -1.75
N ASP A 64 -16.97 -9.93 -2.66
CA ASP A 64 -17.57 -9.41 -3.89
C ASP A 64 -18.10 -10.53 -4.80
N ALA A 65 -17.42 -11.67 -4.84
CA ALA A 65 -17.89 -12.86 -5.55
C ALA A 65 -19.16 -13.47 -4.89
N ALA A 66 -19.27 -13.42 -3.56
CA ALA A 66 -20.44 -13.92 -2.83
C ALA A 66 -21.64 -12.97 -2.88
N SER A 67 -21.38 -11.66 -2.86
CA SER A 67 -22.39 -10.61 -2.96
C SER A 67 -21.76 -9.39 -3.62
N PRO A 68 -21.99 -9.19 -4.94
CA PRO A 68 -21.44 -8.05 -5.66
C PRO A 68 -21.96 -6.76 -5.04
N ALA A 69 -21.08 -6.02 -4.37
CA ALA A 69 -21.42 -4.77 -3.70
C ALA A 69 -20.69 -3.62 -4.38
N SER A 70 -21.33 -2.46 -4.48
CA SER A 70 -20.76 -1.28 -5.17
C SER A 70 -19.63 -0.57 -4.41
N ALA A 71 -19.23 -1.03 -3.22
CA ALA A 71 -18.34 -0.31 -2.32
C ALA A 71 -16.91 -0.89 -2.09
N PRO A 72 -16.27 -1.65 -3.01
CA PRO A 72 -14.93 -2.18 -2.77
C PRO A 72 -13.86 -1.07 -2.63
N LEU A 73 -14.09 0.10 -3.25
CA LEU A 73 -13.18 1.24 -3.15
C LEU A 73 -13.21 1.91 -1.76
N ASP A 74 -14.36 1.98 -1.11
CA ASP A 74 -14.46 2.60 0.22
C ASP A 74 -13.81 1.71 1.28
N GLU A 75 -13.94 0.39 1.15
CA GLU A 75 -13.22 -0.54 2.00
C GLU A 75 -11.70 -0.49 1.76
N ALA A 76 -11.27 -0.43 0.50
CA ALA A 76 -9.85 -0.28 0.15
C ALA A 76 -9.22 0.99 0.75
N ARG A 77 -9.99 2.08 0.86
CA ARG A 77 -9.54 3.32 1.51
C ARG A 77 -9.33 3.19 3.02
N GLY A 78 -9.95 2.19 3.65
CA GLY A 78 -9.78 1.89 5.07
C GLY A 78 -8.59 0.97 5.38
N PHE A 79 -7.88 0.47 4.36
CA PHE A 79 -6.73 -0.41 4.58
C PHE A 79 -5.57 0.31 5.25
N SER A 80 -4.97 -0.33 6.24
CA SER A 80 -3.73 0.08 6.88
C SER A 80 -2.96 -1.18 7.26
N ALA A 81 -1.73 -1.31 6.77
CA ALA A 81 -0.88 -2.45 7.12
C ALA A 81 -0.30 -2.24 8.52
N ALA A 82 -0.49 -3.22 9.40
CA ALA A 82 0.01 -3.22 10.77
C ALA A 82 1.54 -3.13 10.79
N ALA A 83 2.20 -3.78 9.82
CA ALA A 83 3.66 -3.72 9.64
C ALA A 83 4.23 -2.30 9.35
N THR A 84 3.38 -1.32 9.06
CA THR A 84 3.73 0.10 8.90
C THR A 84 3.05 1.02 9.91
N ALA A 85 2.18 0.49 10.77
CA ALA A 85 1.39 1.29 11.72
C ALA A 85 2.24 1.89 12.86
N GLU A 86 3.40 1.29 13.15
CA GLU A 86 4.36 1.76 14.17
C GLU A 86 5.41 2.72 13.60
N GLU A 87 5.43 2.95 12.29
CA GLU A 87 6.44 3.79 11.63
C GLU A 87 6.08 5.27 11.73
N LEU A 88 7.03 6.10 12.14
CA LEU A 88 6.83 7.55 12.19
C LEU A 88 6.86 8.13 10.76
N VAL A 89 5.74 8.70 10.34
CA VAL A 89 5.61 9.41 9.06
C VAL A 89 5.62 10.92 9.30
N VAL A 90 6.58 11.62 8.70
CA VAL A 90 6.62 13.09 8.66
C VAL A 90 6.48 13.53 7.21
N GLY A 91 5.31 14.09 6.86
CA GLY A 91 4.98 14.40 5.47
C GLY A 91 4.78 13.14 4.61
N GLU A 92 5.64 12.93 3.61
CA GLU A 92 5.64 11.72 2.75
C GLU A 92 6.85 10.80 3.03
N ILE A 93 7.54 10.98 4.16
CA ILE A 93 8.82 10.31 4.47
C ILE A 93 8.71 9.54 5.78
N TYR A 94 9.17 8.28 5.76
CA TYR A 94 9.37 7.42 6.92
C TYR A 94 10.69 7.76 7.61
N VAL A 95 10.64 7.97 8.93
CA VAL A 95 11.80 8.31 9.75
C VAL A 95 12.06 7.18 10.75
N GLY A 96 13.15 6.44 10.53
CA GLY A 96 13.64 5.48 11.52
C GLY A 96 14.35 6.20 12.66
N VAL A 97 13.77 6.18 13.86
CA VAL A 97 14.44 6.71 15.07
C VAL A 97 15.33 5.61 15.63
N TYR A 98 16.63 5.71 15.36
CA TYR A 98 17.63 4.89 16.05
C TYR A 98 18.02 5.60 17.34
N ALA A 99 17.59 5.06 18.49
CA ALA A 99 18.19 5.42 19.76
C ALA A 99 19.57 4.77 19.80
N ALA A 100 20.63 5.57 19.66
CA ALA A 100 21.96 5.13 20.04
C ALA A 100 21.94 5.01 21.57
N ASP A 101 22.02 3.78 22.09
CA ASP A 101 22.28 3.56 23.51
C ASP A 101 23.69 4.13 23.84
N PRO A 102 23.91 4.79 25.00
CA PRO A 102 25.14 5.52 25.31
C PRO A 102 26.43 4.69 25.32
#